data_AF-A0A523QRS4-F1
#
_entry.id   AF-A0A523QRS4-F1
#
_cell.length_a   1.000
_cell.length_b   1.000
_cell.length_c   1.000
_cell.angle_alpha   90.00
_cell.angle_beta   90.00
_cell.angle_gamma   90.00
#
_symmetry.space_group_name_H-M   'P 1'
#
loop_
_entity.id
_entity.type
_entity.pdbx_description
1 polymer ?
#
loop_
_entity_poly.entity_id
_entity_poly.type
_entity_poly.pdbx_seq_one_letter_code
_entity_poly.pdbx_strand_id
1 'polypeptide(L)'
;MRRPKIVIAVLVLCGLHTGNSLAGPPIFQNGIDKQYIRIGPEMEYENDDTGALLEDEKLYVLEEKNGWIRFRVTEKDLGWSAWIRKNLTDSSSLSPEKERAKRIAKFGEPPQNSAWDGSVKCVKDYLKTGAKDSDSLRYENWSKPYYSKDGWLVKCDYRAKNSFGDYVREVKWFVIRHDIVVDVKDLDTYKISP
;
A
#
# COMPACT_ATOMS: atom_id res chain seq x y z
N MET A 1 -18.49 40.60 45.57
CA MET A 1 -19.41 39.44 45.60
C MET A 1 -18.77 38.28 44.85
N ARG A 2 -18.42 37.19 45.55
CA ARG A 2 -17.95 35.93 44.97
C ARG A 2 -19.16 35.02 44.74
N ARG A 3 -19.24 34.38 43.56
CA ARG A 3 -20.12 33.23 43.28
C ARG A 3 -19.29 32.12 42.58
N PRO A 4 -19.67 30.85 42.74
CA PRO A 4 -18.73 29.76 42.95
C PRO A 4 -18.17 29.16 41.65
N LYS A 5 -16.99 28.55 41.78
CA LYS A 5 -16.41 27.63 40.80
C LYS A 5 -17.26 26.36 40.77
N ILE A 6 -17.82 26.02 39.60
CA ILE A 6 -18.35 24.68 39.34
C ILE A 6 -17.42 24.05 38.30
N VAL A 7 -16.63 23.09 38.77
CA VAL A 7 -15.87 22.17 37.94
C VAL A 7 -16.84 21.09 37.52
N ILE A 8 -17.25 21.08 36.25
CA ILE A 8 -17.93 19.91 35.67
C ILE A 8 -16.86 19.13 34.91
N ALA A 9 -16.33 18.12 35.58
CA ALA A 9 -15.60 17.04 34.92
C ALA A 9 -16.63 16.20 34.16
N VAL A 10 -16.74 16.41 32.85
CA VAL A 10 -17.44 15.46 31.97
C VAL A 10 -16.41 14.45 31.51
N LEU A 11 -16.29 13.38 32.29
CA LEU A 11 -15.52 12.20 31.97
C LEU A 11 -16.42 11.31 31.08
N VAL A 12 -16.45 11.57 29.77
CA VAL A 12 -17.06 10.62 28.82
C VAL A 12 -16.02 9.54 28.50
N LEU A 13 -15.99 8.52 29.36
CA LEU A 13 -15.50 7.18 29.01
C LEU A 13 -16.59 6.49 28.17
N CYS A 14 -16.63 6.76 26.87
CA CYS A 14 -17.40 5.95 25.93
C CYS A 14 -16.43 5.17 25.03
N GLY A 15 -16.35 3.86 25.32
CA GLY A 15 -16.12 2.82 24.32
C GLY A 15 -14.77 2.85 23.60
N LEU A 16 -13.80 2.13 24.18
CA LEU A 16 -12.77 1.45 23.40
C LEU A 16 -13.47 0.46 22.43
N HIS A 17 -13.81 0.91 21.23
CA HIS A 17 -13.91 0.00 20.09
C HIS A 17 -12.50 -0.18 19.54
N THR A 18 -11.86 -1.27 19.93
CA THR A 18 -10.70 -1.83 19.25
C THR A 18 -11.14 -2.29 17.86
N GLY A 19 -11.21 -1.35 16.93
CA GLY A 19 -11.28 -1.58 15.50
C GLY A 19 -10.05 -0.96 14.87
N ASN A 20 -8.93 -1.68 14.89
CA ASN A 20 -7.75 -1.33 14.12
C ASN A 20 -8.10 -1.47 12.62
N SER A 21 -8.69 -0.44 12.03
CA SER A 21 -8.71 -0.29 10.58
C SER A 21 -7.43 0.46 10.21
N LEU A 22 -6.42 -0.28 9.75
CA LEU A 22 -5.22 0.28 9.10
C LEU A 22 -5.54 0.86 7.70
N ALA A 23 -6.78 1.29 7.48
CA ALA A 23 -7.17 1.96 6.26
C ALA A 23 -6.56 3.37 6.28
N GLY A 24 -5.74 3.67 5.28
CA GLY A 24 -5.23 5.02 5.08
C GLY A 24 -6.37 6.04 4.89
N PRO A 25 -6.05 7.35 4.93
CA PRO A 25 -7.02 8.42 4.71
C PRO A 25 -7.75 8.22 3.37
N PRO A 26 -9.10 8.23 3.31
CA PRO A 26 -9.86 8.00 2.08
C PRO A 26 -9.41 8.95 0.95
N ILE A 27 -9.40 8.42 -0.27
CA ILE A 27 -9.06 9.14 -1.51
C ILE A 27 -10.29 9.12 -2.41
N PHE A 28 -10.50 10.16 -3.21
CA PHE A 28 -11.63 10.25 -4.13
C PHE A 28 -11.19 10.09 -5.57
N GLN A 29 -11.95 9.29 -6.33
CA GLN A 29 -11.86 9.25 -7.79
C GLN A 29 -12.89 10.21 -8.40
N ASN A 30 -12.51 10.92 -9.47
CA ASN A 30 -13.31 11.89 -10.25
C ASN A 30 -13.49 13.32 -9.71
N GLY A 31 -12.72 13.75 -8.69
CA GLY A 31 -12.86 15.08 -8.10
C GLY A 31 -14.24 15.30 -7.47
N ILE A 32 -14.39 16.34 -6.68
CA ILE A 32 -15.69 16.63 -6.04
C ILE A 32 -16.03 18.08 -6.25
N ASP A 33 -17.15 18.29 -6.92
CA ASP A 33 -17.76 19.59 -7.03
C ASP A 33 -18.07 20.15 -5.63
N LYS A 34 -17.75 21.42 -5.44
CA LYS A 34 -18.03 22.21 -4.23
C LYS A 34 -19.45 22.03 -3.67
N GLN A 35 -20.42 21.67 -4.50
CA GLN A 35 -21.81 21.41 -4.10
C GLN A 35 -22.00 20.23 -3.14
N TYR A 36 -21.00 19.35 -3.02
CA TYR A 36 -21.02 18.20 -2.10
C TYR A 36 -20.21 18.41 -0.83
N ILE A 37 -19.48 19.53 -0.74
CA ILE A 37 -18.65 19.92 0.39
C ILE A 37 -19.44 20.93 1.23
N ARG A 38 -19.47 20.74 2.56
CA ARG A 38 -20.29 21.54 3.49
C ARG A 38 -19.50 22.04 4.68
N ILE A 39 -19.99 23.11 5.28
CA ILE A 39 -19.41 23.64 6.53
C ILE A 39 -19.82 22.82 7.77
N GLY A 40 -20.77 21.89 7.64
CA GLY A 40 -21.24 21.05 8.75
C GLY A 40 -21.81 19.69 8.34
N PRO A 41 -22.02 18.79 9.32
CA PRO A 41 -22.46 17.42 9.10
C PRO A 41 -23.98 17.33 9.04
N GLU A 42 -24.60 17.77 7.94
CA GLU A 42 -26.01 17.53 7.60
C GLU A 42 -26.38 18.32 6.34
N MET A 43 -27.56 18.05 5.79
CA MET A 43 -28.06 18.77 4.60
C MET A 43 -28.53 20.20 4.87
N GLU A 44 -28.69 20.57 6.15
CA GLU A 44 -29.10 21.91 6.56
C GLU A 44 -27.95 22.92 6.53
N TYR A 45 -26.71 22.44 6.59
CA TYR A 45 -25.53 23.30 6.52
C TYR A 45 -25.28 23.75 5.09
N GLU A 46 -24.86 25.01 4.94
CA GLU A 46 -24.49 25.57 3.64
C GLU A 46 -23.33 24.80 2.99
N ASN A 47 -23.26 24.89 1.66
CA ASN A 47 -22.11 24.37 0.94
C ASN A 47 -20.89 25.24 1.24
N ASP A 48 -19.74 24.62 1.35
CA ASP A 48 -18.47 25.32 1.46
C ASP A 48 -18.11 25.91 0.09
N ASP A 49 -17.94 27.23 0.02
CA ASP A 49 -17.60 27.95 -1.21
C ASP A 49 -16.08 28.17 -1.37
N THR A 50 -15.29 27.77 -0.37
CA THR A 50 -13.84 28.00 -0.31
C THR A 50 -13.00 26.88 -0.89
N GLY A 51 -13.52 25.65 -0.97
CA GLY A 51 -12.76 24.49 -1.44
C GLY A 51 -13.42 23.73 -2.61
N ALA A 52 -12.60 23.32 -3.57
CA ALA A 52 -12.92 22.22 -4.48
C ALA A 52 -11.89 21.11 -4.26
N LEU A 53 -12.32 19.86 -4.32
CA LEU A 53 -11.40 18.73 -4.21
C LEU A 53 -10.98 18.28 -5.60
N LEU A 54 -9.67 18.23 -5.82
CA LEU A 54 -9.10 17.70 -7.04
C LEU A 54 -9.25 16.16 -7.07
N GLU A 55 -9.19 15.60 -8.27
CA GLU A 55 -9.14 14.16 -8.43
C GLU A 55 -7.92 13.56 -7.71
N ASP A 56 -8.11 12.39 -7.08
CA ASP A 56 -7.10 11.66 -6.31
C ASP A 56 -6.53 12.39 -5.07
N GLU A 57 -7.23 13.41 -4.58
CA GLU A 57 -6.84 14.14 -3.38
C GLU A 57 -7.07 13.31 -2.10
N LYS A 58 -6.06 13.28 -1.22
CA LYS A 58 -6.09 12.50 0.03
C LYS A 58 -6.81 13.29 1.12
N LEU A 59 -7.81 12.68 1.75
CA LEU A 59 -8.58 13.31 2.82
C LEU A 59 -8.22 12.73 4.18
N TYR A 60 -7.65 13.55 5.05
CA TYR A 60 -7.40 13.19 6.43
C TYR A 60 -8.67 13.38 7.24
N VAL A 61 -9.28 12.26 7.67
CA VAL A 61 -10.50 12.28 8.48
C VAL A 61 -10.18 12.80 9.87
N LEU A 62 -10.88 13.86 10.26
CA LEU A 62 -10.83 14.47 11.59
C LEU A 62 -11.94 13.95 12.49
N GLU A 63 -13.13 13.74 11.91
CA GLU A 63 -14.34 13.39 12.65
C GLU A 63 -15.31 12.64 11.72
N GLU A 64 -16.12 11.74 12.27
CA GLU A 64 -17.28 11.16 11.58
C GLU A 64 -18.55 11.44 12.38
N LYS A 65 -19.61 11.92 11.71
CA LYS A 65 -20.89 12.21 12.34
C LYS A 65 -22.05 12.06 11.35
N ASN A 66 -23.07 11.29 11.71
CA ASN A 66 -24.32 11.13 10.94
C ASN A 66 -24.10 10.74 9.45
N GLY A 67 -23.10 9.92 9.16
CA GLY A 67 -22.76 9.52 7.78
C GLY A 67 -21.96 10.57 6.99
N TRP A 68 -21.49 11.63 7.66
CA TRP A 68 -20.57 12.62 7.14
C TRP A 68 -19.18 12.43 7.73
N ILE A 69 -18.16 12.77 6.96
CA ILE A 69 -16.79 12.87 7.42
C ILE A 69 -16.37 14.34 7.42
N ARG A 70 -15.76 14.78 8.51
CA ARG A 70 -14.99 16.02 8.54
C ARG A 70 -13.59 15.69 8.11
N PHE A 71 -13.07 16.42 7.14
CA PHE A 71 -11.75 16.15 6.58
C PHE A 71 -10.91 17.41 6.46
N ARG A 72 -9.62 17.19 6.20
CA ARG A 72 -8.68 18.17 5.68
C ARG A 72 -7.82 17.54 4.59
N VAL A 73 -7.21 18.37 3.75
CA VAL A 73 -6.42 17.93 2.59
C VAL A 73 -4.96 17.65 2.96
N THR A 74 -4.42 18.34 3.96
CA THR A 74 -3.02 18.20 4.36
C THR A 74 -2.89 17.72 5.81
N GLU A 75 -1.91 16.86 6.08
CA GLU A 75 -1.68 16.28 7.40
C GLU A 75 -1.27 17.28 8.49
N LYS A 76 -0.62 18.39 8.10
CA LYS A 76 -0.01 19.34 9.04
C LYS A 76 -0.70 20.70 9.13
N ASP A 77 -1.55 21.03 8.16
CA ASP A 77 -2.30 22.28 8.20
C ASP A 77 -3.52 22.15 9.12
N LEU A 78 -3.79 23.22 9.87
CA LEU A 78 -4.94 23.38 10.75
C LEU A 78 -5.94 24.41 10.19
N GLY A 79 -5.65 25.01 9.03
CA GLY A 79 -6.39 26.16 8.49
C GLY A 79 -7.80 25.83 7.97
N TRP A 80 -7.95 24.83 7.11
CA TRP A 80 -9.23 24.51 6.47
C TRP A 80 -9.66 23.06 6.73
N SER A 81 -10.94 22.89 7.06
CA SER A 81 -11.61 21.60 7.16
C SER A 81 -13.04 21.73 6.68
N ALA A 82 -13.55 20.72 5.98
CA ALA A 82 -14.94 20.70 5.54
C ALA A 82 -15.56 19.33 5.76
N TRP A 83 -16.86 19.24 5.49
CA TRP A 83 -17.67 18.03 5.63
C TRP A 83 -18.09 17.49 4.28
N ILE A 84 -18.08 16.17 4.16
CA ILE A 84 -18.59 15.47 2.98
C ILE A 84 -19.28 14.17 3.37
N ARG A 85 -20.27 13.74 2.59
CA ARG A 85 -20.93 12.46 2.84
C ARG A 85 -19.96 11.30 2.63
N LYS A 86 -19.96 10.36 3.57
CA LYS A 86 -19.11 9.17 3.55
C LYS A 86 -19.32 8.30 2.31
N ASN A 87 -20.53 8.25 1.79
CA ASN A 87 -20.84 7.46 0.58
C ASN A 87 -20.33 8.09 -0.72
N LEU A 88 -19.95 9.37 -0.71
CA LEU A 88 -19.25 10.00 -1.82
C LEU A 88 -17.76 9.69 -1.75
N THR A 89 -17.26 9.32 -0.57
CA THR A 89 -15.85 9.00 -0.31
C THR A 89 -15.56 7.58 -0.76
N ASP A 90 -14.63 7.44 -1.69
CA ASP A 90 -14.23 6.13 -2.18
C ASP A 90 -13.16 5.55 -1.25
N SER A 91 -13.54 5.17 -0.04
CA SER A 91 -12.64 4.41 0.86
C SER A 91 -12.18 3.08 0.23
N SER A 92 -12.86 2.63 -0.84
CA SER A 92 -12.50 1.47 -1.66
C SER A 92 -11.24 1.69 -2.52
N SER A 93 -10.89 2.95 -2.84
CA SER A 93 -9.69 3.29 -3.62
C SER A 93 -8.39 2.92 -2.91
N LEU A 94 -8.45 2.77 -1.59
CA LEU A 94 -7.37 2.32 -0.71
C LEU A 94 -7.59 0.91 -0.17
N SER A 95 -8.62 0.18 -0.62
CA SER A 95 -8.76 -1.20 -0.18
C SER A 95 -7.52 -1.98 -0.65
N PRO A 96 -6.88 -2.78 0.23
CA PRO A 96 -5.76 -3.62 -0.16
C PRO A 96 -6.08 -4.49 -1.39
N GLU A 97 -7.36 -4.81 -1.60
CA GLU A 97 -7.87 -5.57 -2.73
C GLU A 97 -7.82 -4.82 -4.05
N LYS A 98 -8.24 -3.54 -4.11
CA LYS A 98 -8.20 -2.74 -5.34
C LYS A 98 -6.76 -2.42 -5.73
N GLU A 99 -5.91 -2.12 -4.75
CA GLU A 99 -4.47 -1.96 -4.97
C GLU A 99 -3.80 -3.26 -5.42
N ARG A 100 -4.16 -4.40 -4.82
CA ARG A 100 -3.74 -5.73 -5.30
C ARG A 100 -4.22 -5.97 -6.73
N ALA A 101 -5.47 -5.67 -7.05
CA ALA A 101 -6.03 -5.84 -8.39
C ALA A 101 -5.31 -4.97 -9.43
N LYS A 102 -5.00 -3.70 -9.12
CA LYS A 102 -4.19 -2.85 -9.99
C LYS A 102 -2.79 -3.42 -10.23
N ARG A 103 -2.13 -3.94 -9.18
CA ARG A 103 -0.81 -4.58 -9.30
C ARG A 103 -0.88 -5.82 -10.17
N ILE A 104 -1.91 -6.64 -10.00
CA ILE A 104 -2.13 -7.84 -10.79
C ILE A 104 -2.45 -7.51 -12.24
N ALA A 105 -3.28 -6.51 -12.49
CA ALA A 105 -3.55 -6.04 -13.85
C ALA A 105 -2.28 -5.53 -14.55
N LYS A 106 -1.34 -4.93 -13.80
CA LYS A 106 -0.10 -4.37 -14.36
C LYS A 106 1.03 -5.40 -14.50
N PHE A 107 1.18 -6.31 -13.54
CA PHE A 107 2.35 -7.19 -13.40
C PHE A 107 1.99 -8.68 -13.32
N GLY A 108 0.73 -9.05 -13.40
CA GLY A 108 0.26 -10.40 -13.13
C GLY A 108 0.20 -10.75 -11.63
N GLU A 109 -0.28 -11.96 -11.34
CA GLU A 109 -0.29 -12.50 -9.98
C GLU A 109 1.15 -12.58 -9.40
N PRO A 110 1.32 -12.39 -8.07
CA PRO A 110 2.61 -12.58 -7.45
C PRO A 110 3.05 -14.05 -7.61
N PRO A 111 4.33 -14.30 -7.89
CA PRO A 111 4.83 -15.67 -7.98
C PRO A 111 4.67 -16.36 -6.63
N GLN A 112 4.46 -17.67 -6.63
CA GLN A 112 4.32 -18.44 -5.41
C GLN A 112 5.59 -19.24 -5.12
N ASN A 113 6.06 -19.19 -3.87
CA ASN A 113 7.08 -20.10 -3.40
C ASN A 113 6.48 -21.51 -3.28
N SER A 114 7.22 -22.50 -3.75
CA SER A 114 6.94 -23.92 -3.55
C SER A 114 6.84 -24.24 -2.06
N ALA A 115 5.78 -24.95 -1.67
CA ALA A 115 5.57 -25.36 -0.29
C ALA A 115 6.64 -26.36 0.21
N TRP A 116 7.35 -27.03 -0.70
CA TRP A 116 8.32 -28.07 -0.37
C TRP A 116 9.73 -27.52 -0.10
N ASP A 117 10.20 -26.61 -0.95
CA ASP A 117 11.59 -26.14 -0.94
C ASP A 117 11.71 -24.60 -0.99
N GLY A 118 10.58 -23.88 -0.90
CA GLY A 118 10.53 -22.43 -0.95
C GLY A 118 10.90 -21.84 -2.31
N SER A 119 11.13 -22.66 -3.34
CA SER A 119 11.61 -22.17 -4.63
C SER A 119 10.55 -21.46 -5.45
N VAL A 120 10.97 -20.54 -6.32
CA VAL A 120 10.07 -19.86 -7.26
C VAL A 120 10.31 -20.40 -8.67
N LYS A 121 9.27 -20.99 -9.26
CA LYS A 121 9.36 -21.73 -10.53
C LYS A 121 9.95 -20.88 -11.67
N CYS A 122 9.41 -19.70 -11.91
CA CYS A 122 9.86 -18.84 -13.00
C CYS A 122 11.31 -18.40 -12.87
N VAL A 123 11.82 -18.25 -11.63
CA VAL A 123 13.24 -17.95 -11.38
C VAL A 123 14.12 -19.18 -11.65
N LYS A 124 13.69 -20.38 -11.24
CA LYS A 124 14.39 -21.63 -11.60
C LYS A 124 14.48 -21.79 -13.11
N ASP A 125 13.37 -21.57 -13.80
CA ASP A 125 13.31 -21.71 -15.26
C ASP A 125 14.25 -20.69 -15.94
N TYR A 126 14.24 -19.44 -15.49
CA TYR A 126 15.16 -18.40 -15.97
C TYR A 126 16.64 -18.74 -15.74
N LEU A 127 16.99 -19.22 -14.53
CA LEU A 127 18.37 -19.58 -14.21
C LEU A 127 18.84 -20.79 -15.03
N LYS A 128 17.95 -21.77 -15.27
CA LYS A 128 18.26 -22.95 -16.08
C LYS A 128 18.48 -22.61 -17.56
N THR A 129 17.73 -21.67 -18.12
CA THR A 129 17.91 -21.27 -19.52
C THR A 129 19.18 -20.46 -19.74
N GLY A 130 19.61 -19.67 -18.75
CA GLY A 130 20.85 -18.90 -18.81
C GLY A 130 22.11 -19.68 -18.41
N ALA A 131 21.99 -20.74 -17.62
CA ALA A 131 23.12 -21.53 -17.14
C ALA A 131 23.70 -22.44 -18.24
N LYS A 132 25.03 -22.42 -18.40
CA LYS A 132 25.75 -23.34 -19.29
C LYS A 132 25.64 -24.80 -18.85
N ASP A 133 25.59 -25.02 -17.54
CA ASP A 133 25.43 -26.32 -16.89
C ASP A 133 24.29 -26.19 -15.87
N SER A 134 23.06 -26.42 -16.32
CA SER A 134 21.86 -26.29 -15.49
C SER A 134 21.86 -27.24 -14.29
N ASP A 135 22.54 -28.38 -14.40
CA ASP A 135 22.61 -29.40 -13.35
C ASP A 135 23.61 -29.03 -12.26
N SER A 136 24.48 -28.05 -12.52
CA SER A 136 25.35 -27.43 -11.51
C SER A 136 24.63 -26.41 -10.62
N LEU A 137 23.42 -25.96 -10.97
CA LEU A 137 22.70 -24.98 -10.17
C LEU A 137 22.36 -25.57 -8.79
N ARG A 138 22.72 -24.83 -7.74
CA ARG A 138 22.40 -25.16 -6.34
C ARG A 138 21.74 -23.96 -5.69
N TYR A 139 20.51 -24.11 -5.25
CA TYR A 139 19.75 -23.03 -4.60
C TYR A 139 19.92 -23.14 -3.08
N GLU A 140 20.37 -22.06 -2.44
CA GLU A 140 20.62 -22.04 -1.00
C GLU A 140 19.50 -21.36 -0.22
N ASN A 141 19.02 -20.21 -0.72
CA ASN A 141 17.99 -19.44 -0.01
C ASN A 141 17.05 -18.72 -0.99
N TRP A 142 15.79 -18.60 -0.57
CA TRP A 142 14.72 -17.95 -1.32
C TRP A 142 14.00 -16.96 -0.41
N SER A 143 13.74 -15.75 -0.91
CA SER A 143 12.81 -14.85 -0.24
C SER A 143 11.36 -15.12 -0.64
N LYS A 144 10.44 -14.60 0.17
CA LYS A 144 9.07 -14.37 -0.28
C LYS A 144 9.06 -13.32 -1.40
N PRO A 145 7.98 -13.24 -2.21
CA PRO A 145 7.84 -12.21 -3.23
C PRO A 145 7.54 -10.87 -2.56
N TYR A 146 8.23 -9.83 -2.99
CA TYR A 146 7.96 -8.45 -2.57
C TYR A 146 7.40 -7.65 -3.73
N TYR A 147 6.58 -6.67 -3.42
CA TYR A 147 6.11 -5.71 -4.42
C TYR A 147 7.14 -4.59 -4.61
N SER A 148 7.39 -4.19 -5.85
CA SER A 148 8.12 -2.98 -6.23
C SER A 148 7.41 -2.28 -7.38
N LYS A 149 7.75 -1.00 -7.60
CA LYS A 149 7.30 -0.23 -8.77
C LYS A 149 7.67 -0.88 -10.10
N ASP A 150 8.70 -1.72 -10.10
CA ASP A 150 9.23 -2.39 -11.30
C ASP A 150 8.60 -3.77 -11.53
N GLY A 151 7.91 -4.35 -10.56
CA GLY A 151 7.32 -5.69 -10.63
C GLY A 151 7.42 -6.45 -9.30
N TRP A 152 7.22 -7.76 -9.37
CA TRP A 152 7.40 -8.65 -8.23
C TRP A 152 8.88 -8.98 -8.05
N LEU A 153 9.41 -8.87 -6.85
CA LEU A 153 10.81 -9.12 -6.53
C LEU A 153 10.97 -10.41 -5.75
N VAL A 154 11.88 -11.27 -6.19
CA VAL A 154 12.31 -12.45 -5.45
C VAL A 154 13.83 -12.41 -5.33
N LYS A 155 14.35 -12.56 -4.11
CA LYS A 155 15.79 -12.79 -3.88
C LYS A 155 16.05 -14.27 -3.94
N CYS A 156 17.07 -14.65 -4.71
CA CYS A 156 17.61 -16.00 -4.71
C CYS A 156 19.11 -15.96 -4.45
N ASP A 157 19.54 -16.82 -3.53
CA ASP A 157 20.93 -17.16 -3.29
C ASP A 157 21.20 -18.51 -3.93
N TYR A 158 22.12 -18.55 -4.88
CA TYR A 158 22.43 -19.76 -5.62
C TYR A 158 23.92 -19.86 -5.93
N ARG A 159 24.38 -21.09 -6.17
CA ARG A 159 25.69 -21.37 -6.76
C ARG A 159 25.53 -21.89 -8.16
N ALA A 160 26.43 -21.46 -9.04
CA ALA A 160 26.55 -21.94 -10.40
C ALA A 160 28.03 -22.08 -10.77
N LYS A 161 28.34 -22.99 -11.69
CA LYS A 161 29.70 -23.03 -12.27
C LYS A 161 29.92 -21.84 -13.19
N ASN A 162 31.04 -21.16 -13.02
CA ASN A 162 31.50 -20.15 -13.96
C ASN A 162 32.12 -20.81 -15.20
N SER A 163 32.56 -20.00 -16.18
CA SER A 163 33.17 -20.52 -17.42
C SER A 163 34.52 -21.25 -17.19
N PHE A 164 35.11 -21.15 -16.01
CA PHE A 164 36.34 -21.83 -15.61
C PHE A 164 36.07 -23.13 -14.84
N GLY A 165 34.81 -23.47 -14.58
CA GLY A 165 34.40 -24.71 -13.89
C GLY A 165 34.27 -24.60 -12.37
N ASP A 166 34.60 -23.45 -11.79
CA ASP A 166 34.49 -23.21 -10.35
C ASP A 166 33.08 -22.80 -9.95
N TYR A 167 32.65 -23.23 -8.75
CA TYR A 167 31.39 -22.78 -8.17
C TYR A 167 31.50 -21.36 -7.62
N VAL A 168 30.69 -20.46 -8.15
CA VAL A 168 30.55 -19.10 -7.65
C VAL A 168 29.16 -18.97 -7.03
N ARG A 169 29.12 -18.39 -5.82
CA ARG A 169 27.87 -18.04 -5.14
C ARG A 169 27.44 -16.65 -5.57
N GLU A 170 26.19 -16.52 -5.98
CA GLU A 170 25.58 -15.26 -6.37
C GLU A 170 24.29 -15.04 -5.58
N VAL A 171 24.08 -13.79 -5.18
CA VAL A 171 22.84 -13.34 -4.54
C VAL A 171 22.27 -12.22 -5.39
N LYS A 172 21.11 -12.46 -6.00
CA LYS A 172 20.50 -11.53 -6.95
C LYS A 172 19.01 -11.34 -6.65
N TRP A 173 18.50 -10.20 -7.09
CA TRP A 173 17.07 -9.90 -7.15
C TRP A 173 16.55 -10.18 -8.55
N PHE A 174 15.46 -10.91 -8.64
CA PHE A 174 14.79 -11.23 -9.89
C PHE A 174 13.49 -10.42 -9.95
N VAL A 175 13.35 -9.59 -10.99
CA VAL A 175 12.15 -8.80 -11.25
C VAL A 175 11.23 -9.63 -12.14
N ILE A 176 10.00 -9.86 -11.68
CA ILE A 176 9.03 -10.76 -12.28
C ILE A 176 7.79 -9.99 -12.69
N ARG A 177 7.31 -10.24 -13.90
CA ARG A 177 6.03 -9.77 -14.44
C ARG A 177 5.38 -10.91 -15.20
N HIS A 178 4.09 -11.14 -15.03
CA HIS A 178 3.33 -12.19 -15.72
C HIS A 178 4.01 -13.58 -15.61
N ASP A 179 4.49 -13.91 -14.41
CA ASP A 179 5.23 -15.15 -14.09
C ASP A 179 6.50 -15.39 -14.95
N ILE A 180 7.10 -14.34 -15.49
CA ILE A 180 8.41 -14.39 -16.16
C ILE A 180 9.39 -13.41 -15.53
N VAL A 181 10.66 -13.82 -15.43
CA VAL A 181 11.75 -12.92 -15.03
C VAL A 181 12.03 -11.97 -16.20
N VAL A 182 11.91 -10.68 -15.96
CA VAL A 182 12.14 -9.62 -16.94
C VAL A 182 13.45 -8.86 -16.73
N ASP A 183 14.03 -8.93 -15.53
CA ASP A 183 15.25 -8.24 -15.17
C ASP A 183 15.93 -8.91 -13.97
N VAL A 184 17.25 -8.76 -13.85
CA VAL A 184 18.05 -9.27 -12.74
C VAL A 184 18.93 -8.15 -12.19
N LYS A 185 18.87 -7.95 -10.88
CA LYS A 185 19.58 -6.88 -10.18
C LYS A 185 20.52 -7.43 -9.12
N ASP A 186 21.60 -6.70 -8.87
CA ASP A 186 22.51 -6.99 -7.75
C ASP A 186 21.83 -6.78 -6.40
N LEU A 187 22.31 -7.50 -5.38
CA LEU A 187 21.77 -7.46 -4.02
C LEU A 187 21.58 -6.04 -3.48
N ASP A 188 22.53 -5.14 -3.78
CA ASP A 188 22.57 -3.77 -3.26
C ASP A 188 21.53 -2.83 -3.88
N THR A 189 20.84 -3.27 -4.95
CA THR A 189 19.85 -2.47 -5.68
C THR A 189 18.61 -2.18 -4.84
N TYR A 190 18.18 -3.15 -4.03
CA TYR A 190 16.97 -3.03 -3.23
C TYR A 190 17.31 -3.18 -1.75
N LYS A 191 17.08 -2.11 -0.98
CA LYS A 191 17.18 -2.12 0.48
C LYS A 191 15.82 -2.48 1.06
N ILE A 192 15.60 -3.78 1.29
CA ILE A 192 14.43 -4.23 2.05
C ILE A 192 14.83 -4.22 3.52
N SER A 193 14.25 -3.31 4.30
CA SER A 193 14.41 -3.31 5.75
C SER A 193 13.88 -4.62 6.32
N PRO A 194 14.63 -5.31 7.20
CA PRO A 194 14.21 -6.57 7.82
C PRO A 194 12.94 -6.42 8.67
#